data_AF-A0A497DBU6-F1
#
_entry.id   AF-A0A497DBU6-F1
#
_cell.length_a   1.000
_cell.length_b   1.000
_cell.length_c   1.000
_cell.angle_alpha   90.00
_cell.angle_beta   90.00
_cell.angle_gamma   90.00
#
_symmetry.space_group_name_H-M   'P 1'
#
loop_
_entity.id
_entity.type
_entity.pdbx_description
1 polymer ?
#
loop_
_entity_poly.entity_id
_entity_poly.type
_entity_poly.pdbx_seq_one_letter_code
_entity_poly.pdbx_strand_id
1 'polypeptide(L)'
;MSITPQFHKYIYLIDSSSGNFIYHDSYHKQGNVESGGFVYVEDGNIRVTSLDGSGDTIIPLPENVVLPNTQFYPYLLHDFGDGNLEKKTYQIFEVRTQTFAEVTYTRTGEKQLDLPGGALRCCGINRIEPGNGIGNKVVD
;
A
#
# COMPACT_ATOMS: atom_id res chain seq x y z
N MET A 1 11.01 17.20 26.41
CA MET A 1 10.24 16.33 25.50
C MET A 1 11.19 15.25 25.02
N SER A 2 11.06 14.00 25.47
CA SER A 2 11.94 12.92 24.97
C SER A 2 11.38 12.42 23.64
N ILE A 3 12.21 12.42 22.60
CA ILE A 3 11.84 11.81 21.32
C ILE A 3 12.06 10.31 21.49
N THR A 4 10.99 9.52 21.45
CA THR A 4 11.10 8.07 21.42
C THR A 4 11.42 7.65 19.98
N PRO A 5 12.55 6.98 19.72
CA PRO A 5 12.89 6.54 18.38
C PRO A 5 11.85 5.54 17.86
N GLN A 6 11.53 5.65 16.58
CA GLN A 6 10.64 4.76 15.85
C GLN A 6 11.48 3.99 14.83
N PHE A 7 11.29 2.67 14.79
CA PHE A 7 11.95 1.79 13.83
C PHE A 7 10.91 1.08 12.98
N HIS A 8 11.12 1.10 11.67
CA HIS A 8 10.32 0.38 10.69
C HIS A 8 11.24 -0.43 9.78
N LYS A 9 10.87 -1.68 9.54
CA LYS A 9 11.48 -2.51 8.51
C LYS A 9 10.37 -3.12 7.67
N TYR A 10 10.50 -2.99 6.37
CA TYR A 10 9.63 -3.65 5.41
C TYR A 10 10.49 -4.44 4.43
N ILE A 11 10.16 -5.72 4.23
CA ILE A 11 10.76 -6.57 3.20
C ILE A 11 9.65 -6.97 2.24
N TYR A 12 9.90 -6.81 0.95
CA TYR A 12 8.98 -7.22 -0.10
C TYR A 12 9.67 -8.19 -1.06
N LEU A 13 8.97 -9.24 -1.45
CA LEU A 13 9.21 -9.94 -2.71
C LEU A 13 8.05 -9.59 -3.64
N ILE A 14 8.37 -9.09 -4.83
CA ILE A 14 7.39 -8.56 -5.78
C ILE A 14 7.35 -9.48 -6.99
N ASP A 15 6.14 -9.84 -7.42
CA ASP A 15 5.95 -10.43 -8.74
C ASP A 15 6.21 -9.35 -9.81
N SER A 16 7.23 -9.58 -10.63
CA SER A 16 7.64 -8.64 -11.66
C SER A 16 6.57 -8.41 -12.73
N SER A 17 5.63 -9.34 -12.91
CA SER A 17 4.62 -9.22 -13.96
C SER A 17 3.48 -8.28 -13.58
N SER A 18 2.99 -8.38 -12.34
CA SER A 18 1.86 -7.59 -11.84
C SER A 18 2.26 -6.40 -10.97
N GLY A 19 3.48 -6.40 -10.42
CA GLY A 19 3.92 -5.44 -9.41
C GLY A 19 3.30 -5.68 -8.03
N ASN A 20 2.51 -6.73 -7.87
CA ASN A 20 1.97 -7.17 -6.59
C ASN A 20 3.05 -7.80 -5.72
N PHE A 21 2.93 -7.67 -4.40
CA PHE A 21 3.76 -8.48 -3.52
C PHE A 21 3.33 -9.96 -3.57
N ILE A 22 4.31 -10.86 -3.52
CA ILE A 22 4.10 -12.28 -3.22
C ILE A 22 4.52 -12.60 -1.78
N TYR A 23 5.36 -11.76 -1.19
CA TYR A 23 5.76 -11.79 0.21
C TYR A 23 5.91 -10.35 0.73
N HIS A 24 5.45 -10.11 1.94
CA HIS A 24 5.57 -8.86 2.66
C HIS A 24 5.84 -9.14 4.13
N ASP A 25 7.00 -8.74 4.64
CA ASP A 25 7.33 -8.76 6.07
C ASP A 25 7.40 -7.34 6.58
N SER A 26 6.69 -7.09 7.68
CA SER A 26 6.68 -5.80 8.35
C SER A 26 7.06 -5.96 9.81
N TYR A 27 7.89 -5.04 10.26
CA TYR A 27 8.28 -4.92 11.65
C TYR A 27 8.26 -3.45 12.07
N HIS A 28 7.64 -3.20 13.22
CA HIS A 28 7.50 -1.90 13.82
C HIS A 28 7.88 -1.94 15.30
N LYS A 29 8.70 -0.97 15.72
CA LYS A 29 9.02 -0.76 17.13
C LYS A 29 8.99 0.72 17.49
N GLN A 30 8.27 1.04 18.58
CA GLN A 30 8.24 2.38 19.16
C GLN A 30 8.15 2.29 20.68
N GLY A 31 9.22 2.69 21.36
CA GLY A 31 9.32 2.52 22.82
C GLY A 31 9.22 1.05 23.22
N ASN A 32 8.19 0.72 24.02
CA ASN A 32 7.92 -0.65 24.47
C ASN A 32 6.90 -1.39 23.60
N VAL A 33 6.40 -0.76 22.52
CA VAL A 33 5.47 -1.39 21.58
C VAL A 33 6.27 -2.00 20.44
N GLU A 34 6.03 -3.28 20.20
CA GLU A 34 6.61 -4.04 19.10
C GLU A 34 5.47 -4.79 18.40
N SER A 35 5.43 -4.68 17.08
CA SER A 35 4.45 -5.37 16.25
C SER A 35 5.10 -5.75 14.94
N GLY A 36 4.59 -6.82 14.34
CA GLY A 36 5.07 -7.28 13.06
C GLY A 36 4.40 -8.56 12.64
N GLY A 37 4.83 -9.04 11.49
CA GLY A 37 4.30 -10.24 10.86
C GLY A 37 4.67 -10.27 9.40
N PHE A 38 4.43 -11.42 8.80
CA PHE A 38 4.66 -11.60 7.38
C PHE A 38 3.39 -12.11 6.70
N VAL A 39 3.25 -11.72 5.45
CA VAL A 39 2.15 -12.04 4.56
C VAL A 39 2.75 -12.67 3.31
N TYR A 40 2.17 -13.76 2.82
CA TYR A 40 2.61 -14.37 1.58
C TYR A 40 1.47 -15.02 0.82
N VAL A 41 1.66 -15.14 -0.48
CA VAL A 41 0.69 -15.75 -1.40
C VAL A 41 1.14 -17.18 -1.68
N GLU A 42 0.24 -18.14 -1.45
CA GLU A 42 0.47 -19.56 -1.70
C GLU A 42 -0.85 -20.22 -2.11
N ASP A 43 -0.85 -20.99 -3.20
CA ASP A 43 -1.98 -21.80 -3.66
C ASP A 43 -3.33 -21.04 -3.73
N GLY A 44 -3.31 -19.80 -4.23
CA GLY A 44 -4.52 -18.97 -4.33
C GLY A 44 -5.03 -18.43 -2.99
N ASN A 45 -4.20 -18.43 -1.95
CA ASN A 45 -4.52 -17.88 -0.64
C ASN A 45 -3.48 -16.84 -0.22
N ILE A 46 -3.93 -15.89 0.60
CA ILE A 46 -3.08 -15.02 1.40
C ILE A 46 -2.95 -15.68 2.78
N ARG A 47 -1.72 -15.91 3.21
CA ARG A 47 -1.41 -16.35 4.57
C ARG A 47 -0.81 -15.18 5.34
N VAL A 48 -1.35 -14.89 6.52
CA VAL A 48 -0.88 -13.83 7.41
C VAL A 48 -0.42 -14.46 8.72
N THR A 49 0.85 -14.30 9.05
CA THR A 49 1.43 -14.78 10.31
C THR A 49 1.79 -13.58 11.17
N SER A 50 1.15 -13.47 12.33
CA SER A 50 1.44 -12.42 13.31
C SER A 50 2.64 -12.79 14.19
N LEU A 51 3.46 -11.79 14.54
CA LEU A 51 4.62 -11.98 15.42
C LEU A 51 4.22 -12.30 16.88
N ASP A 52 2.98 -12.05 17.26
CA ASP A 52 2.44 -12.33 18.61
C ASP A 52 2.14 -13.81 18.87
N GLY A 53 2.34 -14.69 17.87
CA GLY A 53 2.12 -16.12 17.99
C GLY A 53 0.63 -16.53 17.99
N SER A 54 -0.27 -15.65 17.58
CA SER A 54 -1.72 -15.94 17.46
C SER A 54 -2.08 -16.99 16.40
N GLY A 55 -1.10 -17.45 15.62
CA GLY A 55 -1.26 -18.41 14.53
C GLY A 55 -1.44 -17.74 13.17
N ASP A 56 -1.66 -18.57 12.15
CA ASP A 56 -1.83 -18.10 10.77
C ASP A 56 -3.31 -17.82 10.46
N THR A 57 -3.59 -16.67 9.87
CA THR A 57 -4.85 -16.40 9.17
C THR A 57 -4.69 -16.82 7.70
N ILE A 58 -5.60 -17.65 7.20
CA ILE A 58 -5.65 -18.03 5.77
C ILE A 58 -6.87 -17.38 5.14
N ILE A 59 -6.64 -16.62 4.07
CA ILE A 59 -7.68 -15.84 3.38
C ILE A 59 -7.65 -16.22 1.91
N PRO A 60 -8.75 -16.71 1.32
CA PRO A 60 -8.82 -16.95 -0.12
C PRO A 60 -8.52 -15.66 -0.89
N LEU A 61 -7.66 -15.73 -1.92
CA LEU A 61 -7.30 -14.60 -2.77
C LEU A 61 -8.30 -14.50 -3.94
N PRO A 62 -9.16 -13.46 -4.00
CA PRO A 62 -10.02 -13.24 -5.14
C PRO A 62 -9.21 -12.83 -6.38
N GLU A 63 -9.79 -13.02 -7.55
CA GLU A 63 -9.23 -12.52 -8.79
C GLU A 63 -9.20 -10.98 -8.81
N ASN A 64 -8.24 -10.42 -9.55
CA ASN A 64 -8.12 -8.97 -9.79
C ASN A 64 -7.91 -8.11 -8.53
N VAL A 65 -7.45 -8.71 -7.43
CA VAL A 65 -7.02 -7.97 -6.24
C VAL A 65 -5.60 -7.46 -6.41
N VAL A 66 -5.40 -6.19 -6.06
CA VAL A 66 -4.09 -5.58 -5.91
C VAL A 66 -3.55 -5.93 -4.52
N LEU A 67 -2.32 -6.44 -4.49
CA LEU A 67 -1.52 -6.68 -3.29
C LEU A 67 -0.42 -5.61 -3.26
N PRO A 68 -0.66 -4.44 -2.65
CA PRO A 68 0.14 -3.25 -2.93
C PRO A 68 1.57 -3.37 -2.41
N ASN A 69 2.53 -3.06 -3.28
CA ASN A 69 3.84 -2.61 -2.82
C ASN A 69 3.73 -1.16 -2.33
N THR A 70 3.56 -0.96 -1.02
CA THR A 70 3.32 0.38 -0.45
C THR A 70 4.56 1.30 -0.48
N GLN A 71 5.71 0.82 -0.95
CA GLN A 71 6.89 1.65 -1.18
C GLN A 71 6.87 2.31 -2.57
N PHE A 72 6.29 1.66 -3.57
CA PHE A 72 6.43 2.08 -4.98
C PHE A 72 5.10 2.20 -5.75
N TYR A 73 4.01 1.60 -5.27
CA TYR A 73 2.67 1.63 -5.89
C TYR A 73 2.67 1.46 -7.43
N PRO A 74 3.25 0.37 -7.98
CA PRO A 74 3.45 0.21 -9.42
C PRO A 74 2.15 0.25 -10.22
N TYR A 75 1.05 -0.27 -9.67
CA TYR A 75 -0.27 -0.22 -10.32
C TYR A 75 -0.77 1.22 -10.52
N LEU A 76 -0.50 2.14 -9.59
CA LEU A 76 -0.88 3.54 -9.73
C LEU A 76 0.00 4.26 -10.75
N LEU A 77 1.30 3.95 -10.77
CA LEU A 77 2.21 4.48 -11.77
C LEU A 77 1.80 4.05 -13.18
N HIS A 78 1.54 2.76 -13.37
CA HIS A 78 1.09 2.22 -14.65
C HIS A 78 -0.20 2.89 -15.13
N ASP A 79 -1.23 2.96 -14.27
CA ASP A 79 -2.54 3.41 -14.69
C ASP A 79 -2.68 4.94 -14.79
N PHE A 80 -2.13 5.69 -13.84
CA PHE A 80 -2.27 7.16 -13.79
C PHE A 80 -1.05 7.90 -14.33
N GLY A 81 0.16 7.35 -14.14
CA GLY A 81 1.39 7.93 -14.66
C GLY A 81 1.55 7.67 -16.15
N ASP A 82 1.66 6.40 -16.54
CA ASP A 82 1.92 6.01 -17.93
C ASP A 82 0.63 5.94 -18.77
N GLY A 83 -0.42 5.34 -18.20
CA GLY A 83 -1.71 5.10 -18.87
C GLY A 83 -2.63 6.31 -18.89
N ASN A 84 -2.29 7.38 -18.16
CA ASN A 84 -3.04 8.63 -18.13
C ASN A 84 -4.54 8.48 -17.80
N LEU A 85 -4.91 7.51 -16.95
CA LEU A 85 -6.30 7.35 -16.51
C LEU A 85 -6.71 8.53 -15.61
N GLU A 86 -7.98 8.93 -15.73
CA GLU A 86 -8.57 9.97 -14.87
C GLU A 86 -9.13 9.39 -13.58
N LYS A 87 -9.65 8.17 -13.61
CA LYS A 87 -10.27 7.51 -12.44
C LYS A 87 -10.22 6.00 -12.60
N LYS A 88 -9.93 5.29 -11.50
CA LYS A 88 -10.03 3.82 -11.44
C LYS A 88 -10.33 3.36 -10.02
N THR A 89 -11.15 2.31 -9.91
CA THR A 89 -11.47 1.63 -8.65
C THR A 89 -10.77 0.28 -8.65
N TYR A 90 -10.10 -0.04 -7.54
CA TYR A 90 -9.37 -1.28 -7.34
C TYR A 90 -9.94 -2.02 -6.14
N GLN A 91 -9.89 -3.35 -6.20
CA GLN A 91 -9.99 -4.17 -5.00
C GLN A 91 -8.58 -4.33 -4.43
N ILE A 92 -8.35 -3.90 -3.20
CA ILE A 92 -7.04 -3.88 -2.54
C ILE A 92 -7.10 -4.77 -1.31
N PHE A 93 -6.08 -5.60 -1.11
CA PHE A 93 -5.87 -6.26 0.18
C PHE A 93 -5.16 -5.31 1.16
N GLU A 94 -5.84 -4.97 2.25
CA GLU A 94 -5.29 -4.16 3.34
C GLU A 94 -4.62 -5.08 4.37
N VAL A 95 -3.28 -5.17 4.29
CA VAL A 95 -2.46 -6.04 5.16
C VAL A 95 -2.76 -5.85 6.64
N ARG A 96 -2.96 -4.60 7.07
CA ARG A 96 -3.14 -4.27 8.49
C ARG A 96 -4.48 -4.75 9.06
N THR A 97 -5.55 -4.65 8.28
CA THR A 97 -6.89 -5.08 8.70
C THR A 97 -7.20 -6.50 8.25
N GLN A 98 -6.37 -7.08 7.37
CA GLN A 98 -6.57 -8.40 6.76
C GLN A 98 -7.90 -8.48 5.99
N THR A 99 -8.28 -7.38 5.33
CA THR A 99 -9.55 -7.27 4.59
C THR A 99 -9.34 -6.80 3.16
N PHE A 100 -10.27 -7.16 2.28
CA PHE A 100 -10.35 -6.54 0.96
C PHE A 100 -11.18 -5.27 1.03
N ALA A 101 -10.67 -4.19 0.44
CA ALA A 101 -11.34 -2.91 0.36
C ALA A 101 -11.41 -2.44 -1.10
N GLU A 102 -12.54 -1.87 -1.48
CA GLU A 102 -12.65 -1.14 -2.74
C GLU A 102 -12.12 0.28 -2.55
N VAL A 103 -11.13 0.67 -3.34
CA VAL A 103 -10.48 1.97 -3.25
C VAL A 103 -10.52 2.65 -4.61
N THR A 104 -11.07 3.86 -4.64
CA THR A 104 -11.14 4.66 -5.86
C THR A 104 -10.06 5.72 -5.85
N TYR A 105 -9.30 5.78 -6.94
CA TYR A 105 -8.32 6.82 -7.19
C TYR A 105 -8.79 7.72 -8.33
N THR A 106 -8.60 9.02 -8.18
CA THR A 106 -8.91 10.03 -9.19
C THR A 106 -7.68 10.91 -9.41
N ARG A 107 -7.33 11.18 -10.68
CA ARG A 107 -6.28 12.11 -11.05
C ARG A 107 -6.69 13.54 -10.65
N THR A 108 -5.76 14.30 -10.11
CA THR A 108 -5.99 15.70 -9.70
C THR A 108 -5.24 16.72 -10.55
N GLY A 109 -4.42 16.25 -11.48
CA GLY A 109 -3.68 17.07 -12.43
C GLY A 109 -2.20 16.71 -12.46
N GLU A 110 -1.42 17.50 -13.19
CA GLU A 110 0.02 17.37 -13.25
C GLU A 110 0.70 18.56 -12.58
N LYS A 111 1.86 18.30 -11.97
CA LYS A 111 2.72 19.32 -11.39
C LYS A 111 4.16 19.05 -11.78
N GLN A 112 4.92 20.10 -12.06
CA GLN A 112 6.38 20.01 -12.14
C GLN A 112 6.97 20.31 -10.76
N LEU A 113 7.89 19.46 -10.31
CA LEU A 113 8.71 19.69 -9.13
C LEU A 113 10.15 19.93 -9.56
N ASP A 114 10.65 21.13 -9.31
CA ASP A 114 12.05 21.47 -9.57
C ASP A 114 12.90 21.03 -8.38
N LEU A 115 13.71 19.99 -8.55
CA LEU A 115 14.60 19.44 -7.52
C LEU A 115 16.07 19.69 -7.88
N PRO A 116 16.97 19.74 -6.88
CA PRO A 116 18.41 19.66 -7.14
C PRO A 116 18.72 18.35 -7.89
N GLY A 117 19.13 18.46 -9.15
CA GLY A 117 19.38 17.32 -10.04
C GLY A 117 18.42 17.21 -11.24
N GLY A 118 17.37 18.04 -11.29
CA GLY A 118 16.50 18.14 -12.45
C GLY A 118 15.03 18.35 -12.08
N ALA A 119 14.24 18.72 -13.09
CA ALA A 119 12.79 18.82 -12.95
C ALA A 119 12.14 17.42 -13.06
N LEU A 120 11.23 17.10 -12.15
CA LEU A 120 10.38 15.92 -12.22
C LEU A 120 8.96 16.33 -12.60
N ARG A 121 8.34 15.57 -13.52
CA ARG A 121 6.90 15.65 -13.76
C ARG A 121 6.19 14.71 -12.81
N CYS A 122 5.15 15.21 -12.16
CA CYS A 122 4.39 14.50 -11.15
C CYS A 122 2.92 14.45 -11.56
N CYS A 123 2.31 13.28 -11.39
CA CYS A 123 0.87 13.09 -11.52
C CYS A 123 0.27 13.09 -10.11
N GLY A 124 -0.63 14.05 -9.85
CA GLY A 124 -1.40 14.10 -8.61
C GLY A 124 -2.54 13.10 -8.67
N ILE A 125 -2.73 12.34 -7.60
CA ILE A 125 -3.86 11.42 -7.43
C ILE A 125 -4.47 11.60 -6.04
N ASN A 126 -5.78 11.46 -5.95
CA ASN A 126 -6.53 11.46 -4.70
C ASN A 126 -7.10 10.07 -4.43
N ARG A 127 -6.93 9.58 -3.21
CA ARG A 127 -7.48 8.30 -2.74
C ARG A 127 -8.81 8.57 -2.03
N ILE A 128 -9.87 7.91 -2.48
CA ILE A 128 -11.20 7.96 -1.88
C ILE A 128 -11.55 6.56 -1.39
N GLU A 129 -11.71 6.44 -0.07
CA GLU A 129 -12.19 5.23 0.57
C GLU A 129 -13.70 5.36 0.86
N PRO A 130 -14.53 4.37 0.54
CA PRO A 130 -15.89 4.34 1.03
C PRO A 130 -15.88 4.10 2.54
N GLY A 131 -16.13 5.15 3.35
CA GLY A 131 -16.64 4.97 4.71
C GLY A 131 -15.77 5.34 5.91
N ASN A 132 -14.69 6.12 5.78
CA ASN A 132 -13.85 6.45 6.96
C ASN A 132 -14.13 7.82 7.59
N GLY A 133 -15.09 8.61 7.09
CA GLY A 133 -15.58 9.83 7.77
C GLY A 133 -14.56 10.96 8.02
N ILE A 134 -13.27 10.74 7.77
CA ILE A 134 -12.23 11.77 7.77
C ILE A 134 -12.09 12.22 6.33
N GLY A 135 -12.95 13.16 5.93
CA GLY A 135 -12.82 13.83 4.64
C GLY A 135 -11.42 14.40 4.52
N ASN A 136 -10.78 14.12 3.38
CA ASN A 136 -9.53 14.78 2.98
C ASN A 136 -9.78 16.30 3.03
N LYS A 137 -9.32 16.96 4.11
CA LYS A 137 -9.10 18.40 4.08
C LYS A 137 -7.96 18.61 3.09
N VAL A 138 -8.32 19.06 1.89
CA VAL A 138 -7.40 19.82 1.06
C VAL A 138 -7.01 21.02 1.92
N VAL A 139 -5.76 21.04 2.37
CA VAL A 139 -5.16 22.24 2.93
C VAL A 139 -4.61 22.97 1.72
N ASP A 140 -5.25 24.10 1.40
CA ASP A 140 -4.76 25.07 0.42
C ASP A 140 -3.36 25.59 0.78
#